data_AF-A4CDT5-F1
#
_entry.id   AF-A4CDT5-F1
#
_cell.length_a   1.000
_cell.length_b   1.000
_cell.length_c   1.000
_cell.angle_alpha   90.00
_cell.angle_beta   90.00
_cell.angle_gamma   90.00
#
_symmetry.space_group_name_H-M   'P 1'
#
loop_
_entity.id
_entity.type
_entity.pdbx_description
1 polymer ?
#
loop_
_entity_poly.entity_id
_entity_poly.type
_entity_poly.pdbx_seq_one_letter_code
_entity_poly.pdbx_strand_id
1 'polypeptide(L)'
;MNTIEQQIINHIAAHEHEIPIYQAPDNINKIWSKHKKNKRLRFISIAASALIFGLTLFHVANFTPQANTVAPWIAKSQQLERDLAQLTPTVLQMNEQQIIVSWQIHLALIDSELATLKPDSFAAVERWKTRSQLLEQMITLYQQPTTTLSV
;
A
#
# COMPACT_ATOMS: atom_id res chain seq x y z
N MET A 1 16.93 -31.74 -76.37
CA MET A 1 15.65 -31.60 -75.66
C MET A 1 15.14 -33.01 -75.43
N ASN A 2 15.12 -33.46 -74.18
CA ASN A 2 14.93 -34.87 -73.86
C ASN A 2 13.45 -35.24 -73.98
N THR A 3 13.16 -36.41 -74.57
CA THR A 3 11.79 -36.92 -74.77
C THR A 3 10.96 -36.94 -73.48
N ILE A 4 11.64 -37.10 -72.34
CA ILE A 4 11.05 -37.08 -71.00
C ILE A 4 10.55 -35.69 -70.60
N GLU A 5 11.30 -34.63 -70.90
CA GLU A 5 10.90 -33.26 -70.59
C GLU A 5 9.65 -32.87 -71.39
N GLN A 6 9.58 -33.30 -72.65
CA GLN A 6 8.43 -33.07 -73.52
C GLN A 6 7.17 -33.81 -73.03
N GLN A 7 7.34 -35.04 -72.53
CA GLN A 7 6.26 -35.81 -71.92
C GLN A 7 5.75 -35.18 -70.63
N ILE A 8 6.65 -34.66 -69.78
CA ILE A 8 6.28 -33.98 -68.54
C ILE A 8 5.49 -32.69 -68.84
N ILE A 9 5.97 -31.87 -69.78
CA ILE A 9 5.27 -30.62 -70.16
C ILE A 9 3.90 -30.92 -70.75
N ASN A 10 3.79 -31.92 -71.62
CA ASN A 10 2.50 -32.30 -72.22
C ASN A 10 1.54 -32.90 -71.19
N HIS A 11 2.03 -33.65 -70.21
CA HIS A 11 1.21 -34.19 -69.12
C HIS A 11 0.70 -33.07 -68.21
N ILE A 12 1.56 -32.10 -67.86
CA ILE A 12 1.15 -30.94 -67.05
C ILE A 12 0.13 -30.08 -67.81
N ALA A 13 0.34 -29.81 -69.09
CA ALA A 13 -0.61 -29.04 -69.91
C ALA A 13 -1.94 -29.77 -70.11
N ALA A 14 -1.91 -31.11 -70.26
CA ALA A 14 -3.12 -31.91 -70.42
C ALA A 14 -3.96 -32.00 -69.14
N HIS A 15 -3.33 -31.91 -67.97
CA HIS A 15 -3.98 -32.02 -66.66
C HIS A 15 -4.06 -30.69 -65.89
N GLU A 16 -3.71 -29.57 -66.52
CA GLU A 16 -3.78 -28.24 -65.91
C GLU A 16 -5.20 -27.89 -65.44
N HIS A 17 -6.21 -28.45 -66.11
CA HIS A 17 -7.63 -28.24 -65.80
C HIS A 17 -8.16 -29.20 -64.71
N GLU A 18 -7.37 -30.20 -64.30
CA GLU A 18 -7.73 -31.19 -63.28
C GLU A 18 -7.12 -30.89 -61.91
N ILE A 19 -6.38 -29.78 -61.77
CA ILE A 19 -5.87 -29.36 -60.46
C ILE A 19 -7.09 -28.97 -59.60
N PRO A 20 -7.46 -29.76 -58.57
CA PRO A 20 -8.61 -29.44 -57.75
C PRO A 20 -8.31 -28.14 -56.99
N ILE A 21 -9.07 -27.09 -57.29
CA ILE A 21 -9.05 -25.87 -56.50
C ILE A 21 -9.71 -26.22 -55.16
N TYR A 22 -8.90 -26.59 -54.17
CA TYR A 22 -9.34 -26.74 -52.79
C TYR A 22 -9.75 -25.37 -52.26
N GLN A 23 -11.03 -25.03 -52.37
CA GLN A 23 -11.57 -23.86 -51.68
C GLN A 23 -11.52 -24.12 -50.18
N ALA A 24 -10.89 -23.20 -49.47
CA ALA A 24 -10.77 -23.26 -48.04
C ALA A 24 -12.20 -23.23 -47.42
N PRO A 25 -12.56 -24.15 -46.51
CA PRO A 25 -13.94 -24.29 -46.04
C PRO A 25 -14.50 -22.98 -45.48
N ASP A 26 -15.74 -22.62 -45.86
CA ASP A 26 -16.42 -21.36 -45.48
C ASP A 26 -16.44 -21.07 -43.95
N ASN A 27 -16.17 -22.09 -43.14
CA ASN A 27 -16.13 -22.00 -41.68
C ASN A 27 -14.76 -21.58 -41.11
N ILE A 28 -13.74 -21.30 -41.91
CA ILE A 28 -12.43 -20.82 -41.44
C ILE A 28 -12.56 -19.55 -40.61
N ASN A 29 -13.41 -18.63 -41.03
CA ASN A 29 -13.67 -17.39 -40.29
C ASN A 29 -14.32 -17.65 -38.92
N LYS A 30 -15.18 -18.67 -38.81
CA LYS A 30 -15.78 -19.08 -37.53
C LYS A 30 -14.74 -19.74 -36.60
N ILE A 31 -13.85 -20.57 -37.15
CA ILE A 31 -12.76 -21.21 -36.40
C ILE A 31 -11.79 -20.15 -35.86
N TRP A 32 -11.38 -19.20 -36.71
CA TRP A 32 -10.51 -18.09 -36.30
C TRP A 32 -11.16 -17.14 -35.30
N SER A 33 -12.44 -16.83 -35.47
CA SER A 33 -13.25 -16.06 -34.51
C SER A 33 -13.28 -16.74 -33.14
N LYS A 34 -13.56 -18.05 -33.09
CA LYS A 34 -13.58 -18.85 -31.85
C LYS A 34 -12.21 -18.89 -31.18
N HIS A 35 -11.15 -19.08 -31.97
CA HIS A 35 -9.76 -19.07 -31.46
C HIS A 35 -9.38 -17.70 -30.87
N LYS A 36 -9.72 -16.61 -31.56
CA LYS A 36 -9.46 -15.23 -31.10
C LYS A 36 -10.22 -14.88 -29.82
N LYS A 37 -11.47 -15.34 -29.69
CA LYS A 37 -12.28 -15.20 -28.46
C LYS A 37 -11.67 -15.95 -27.27
N ASN A 38 -11.26 -17.21 -27.47
CA ASN A 38 -10.63 -18.01 -26.41
C ASN A 38 -9.31 -17.40 -25.93
N LYS A 39 -8.51 -16.84 -26.85
CA LYS A 39 -7.26 -16.15 -26.51
C LYS A 39 -7.53 -14.89 -25.68
N ARG A 40 -8.54 -14.09 -26.03
CA ARG A 40 -8.95 -12.91 -25.24
C ARG A 40 -9.46 -13.27 -23.85
N LEU A 41 -10.27 -14.32 -23.72
CA LEU A 41 -10.79 -14.77 -22.42
C LEU A 41 -9.67 -15.18 -21.46
N ARG A 42 -8.60 -15.82 -21.97
CA ARG A 42 -7.41 -16.16 -21.16
C ARG A 42 -6.70 -14.91 -20.65
N PHE A 43 -6.49 -13.90 -21.50
CA PHE A 43 -5.87 -12.66 -21.07
C PHE A 43 -6.72 -11.88 -20.06
N ILE A 44 -8.04 -11.86 -20.24
CA ILE A 44 -8.97 -11.25 -19.28
C ILE A 44 -8.91 -11.98 -17.94
N SER A 45 -8.87 -13.32 -17.94
CA SER A 45 -8.77 -14.11 -16.72
C SER A 45 -7.45 -13.87 -15.96
N ILE A 46 -6.32 -13.78 -16.69
CA ILE A 46 -5.01 -13.47 -16.10
C ILE A 46 -5.01 -12.05 -15.53
N ALA A 47 -5.53 -11.07 -16.28
CA ALA A 47 -5.61 -9.68 -15.82
C ALA A 47 -6.52 -9.51 -14.60
N ALA A 48 -7.67 -10.21 -14.58
CA ALA A 48 -8.57 -10.21 -13.43
C ALA A 48 -7.91 -10.85 -12.20
N SER A 49 -7.19 -11.96 -12.39
CA SER A 49 -6.45 -12.61 -11.30
C SER A 49 -5.34 -11.72 -10.75
N ALA A 50 -4.61 -11.01 -11.63
CA ALA A 50 -3.57 -10.06 -11.23
C ALA A 50 -4.16 -8.83 -10.50
N LEU A 51 -5.33 -8.33 -10.93
CA LEU A 51 -6.04 -7.25 -10.24
C LEU A 51 -6.51 -7.67 -8.86
N ILE A 52 -7.11 -8.86 -8.73
CA ILE A 52 -7.54 -9.38 -7.42
C ILE A 52 -6.32 -9.56 -6.52
N PHE A 53 -5.23 -10.15 -7.02
CA PHE A 53 -4.02 -10.35 -6.24
C PHE A 53 -3.39 -9.01 -5.82
N GLY A 54 -3.32 -8.04 -6.73
CA GLY A 54 -2.86 -6.68 -6.46
C GLY A 54 -3.71 -5.96 -5.42
N LEU A 55 -5.05 -6.07 -5.52
CA LEU A 55 -5.98 -5.50 -4.54
C LEU A 55 -5.83 -6.17 -3.17
N THR A 56 -5.64 -7.50 -3.12
CA THR A 56 -5.42 -8.20 -1.85
C THR A 56 -4.08 -7.81 -1.21
N LEU A 57 -3.00 -7.69 -1.99
CA LEU A 57 -1.71 -7.23 -1.48
C LEU A 57 -1.74 -5.77 -1.05
N PHE A 58 -2.42 -4.91 -1.80
CA PHE A 58 -2.64 -3.52 -1.42
C PHE A 58 -3.46 -3.44 -0.12
N HIS A 59 -4.51 -4.26 0.00
CA HIS A 59 -5.34 -4.29 1.19
C HIS A 59 -4.54 -4.79 2.40
N VAL A 60 -3.75 -5.85 2.23
CA VAL A 60 -2.89 -6.38 3.29
C VAL A 60 -1.80 -5.37 3.69
N ALA A 61 -1.15 -4.71 2.73
CA ALA A 61 -0.10 -3.74 3.03
C ALA A 61 -0.59 -2.48 3.75
N ASN A 62 -1.82 -2.03 3.46
CA ASN A 62 -2.34 -0.77 3.99
C ASN A 62 -3.32 -0.95 5.16
N PHE A 63 -3.98 -2.11 5.28
CA PHE A 63 -5.05 -2.33 6.25
C PHE A 63 -4.83 -3.53 7.18
N THR A 64 -3.79 -4.34 6.98
CA THR A 64 -3.41 -5.27 8.05
C THR A 64 -2.75 -4.45 9.15
N PRO A 65 -3.33 -4.37 10.36
CA PRO A 65 -2.64 -3.74 11.47
C PRO A 65 -1.32 -4.47 11.66
N GLN A 66 -0.19 -3.77 11.54
CA GLN A 66 1.07 -4.32 11.98
C GLN A 66 0.92 -4.59 13.48
N ALA A 67 0.72 -5.86 13.83
CA ALA A 67 0.39 -6.35 15.17
C ALA A 67 1.50 -6.11 16.22
N ASN A 68 2.48 -5.25 15.94
CA ASN A 68 3.68 -5.00 16.75
C ASN A 68 3.99 -3.50 16.90
N THR A 69 3.00 -2.61 16.96
CA THR A 69 3.29 -1.16 16.92
C THR A 69 2.93 -0.37 18.17
N VAL A 70 2.07 -0.83 19.07
CA VAL A 70 1.71 -0.05 20.28
C VAL A 70 2.78 -0.12 21.37
N ALA A 71 3.30 -1.31 21.67
CA ALA A 71 4.28 -1.55 22.72
C ALA A 71 5.49 -0.58 22.74
N PRO A 72 6.16 -0.27 21.60
CA PRO A 72 7.27 0.69 21.61
C PRO A 72 6.82 2.12 21.96
N TRP A 73 5.61 2.53 21.56
CA TRP A 73 5.09 3.86 21.90
C TRP A 73 4.70 3.98 23.37
N ILE A 74 4.16 2.92 23.97
CA ILE A 74 3.90 2.88 25.42
C ILE A 74 5.21 3.05 26.19
N ALA A 75 6.23 2.25 25.85
CA ALA A 75 7.53 2.32 26.50
C ALA A 75 8.18 3.71 26.36
N LYS A 76 8.10 4.30 25.16
CA LYS A 76 8.57 5.66 24.90
C LYS A 76 7.81 6.70 25.73
N SER A 77 6.49 6.63 25.76
CA SER A 77 5.64 7.51 26.56
C SER A 77 5.98 7.45 28.06
N GLN A 78 6.21 6.26 28.61
CA GLN A 78 6.61 6.08 30.01
C GLN A 78 8.02 6.59 30.31
N GLN A 79 8.94 6.51 29.33
CA GLN A 79 10.27 7.09 29.47
C GLN A 79 10.18 8.62 29.50
N LEU A 80 9.49 9.23 28.53
CA LEU A 80 9.34 10.69 28.46
C LEU A 80 8.64 11.26 29.70
N GLU A 81 7.67 10.54 30.26
CA GLU A 81 7.01 10.95 31.51
C GLU A 81 7.98 10.97 32.71
N ARG A 82 8.89 9.99 32.79
CA ARG A 82 9.97 9.99 33.80
C ARG A 82 10.96 11.12 33.58
N ASP A 83 11.31 11.41 32.33
CA ASP A 83 12.23 12.51 31.99
C ASP A 83 11.59 13.87 32.33
N LEU A 84 10.30 14.04 32.05
CA LEU A 84 9.54 15.24 32.41
C LEU A 84 9.45 15.44 33.94
N ALA A 85 9.24 14.36 34.70
CA ALA A 85 9.20 14.41 36.16
C ALA A 85 10.53 14.91 36.77
N GLN A 86 11.67 14.62 36.12
CA GLN A 86 12.99 15.12 36.55
C GLN A 86 13.18 16.62 36.26
N LEU A 87 12.49 17.16 35.25
CA LEU A 87 12.59 18.57 34.83
C LEU A 87 11.53 19.48 35.47
N THR A 88 10.49 18.90 36.08
CA THR A 88 9.42 19.61 36.79
C THR A 88 9.91 20.59 37.90
N PRO A 89 11.05 20.41 38.59
CA PRO A 89 11.53 21.43 39.54
C PRO A 89 12.02 22.74 38.89
N THR A 90 12.08 22.85 37.56
CA THR A 90 12.50 24.08 36.87
C THR A 90 11.39 25.14 36.93
N VAL A 91 11.77 26.36 37.34
CA VAL A 91 10.84 27.50 37.47
C VAL A 91 10.50 28.05 36.09
N LEU A 92 9.29 27.75 35.61
CA LEU A 92 8.75 28.29 34.36
C LEU A 92 8.19 29.72 34.53
N GLN A 93 8.24 30.51 33.45
CA GLN A 93 7.55 31.80 33.37
C GLN A 93 6.01 31.61 33.40
N MET A 94 5.27 32.65 33.78
CA MET A 94 3.81 32.56 33.99
C MET A 94 3.03 32.19 32.71
N ASN A 95 3.49 32.62 31.54
CA ASN A 95 2.97 32.21 30.23
C ASN A 95 3.23 30.73 29.93
N GLU A 96 4.43 30.23 30.25
CA GLU A 96 4.83 28.83 30.08
C GLU A 96 4.03 27.92 31.02
N GLN A 97 3.75 28.36 32.25
CA GLN A 97 2.89 27.64 33.19
C GLN A 97 1.47 27.44 32.65
N GLN A 98 0.88 28.45 32.02
CA GLN A 98 -0.45 28.32 31.40
C GLN A 98 -0.45 27.29 30.25
N ILE A 99 0.62 27.27 29.45
CA ILE A 99 0.80 26.31 28.37
C ILE A 99 0.92 24.89 28.95
N ILE A 100 1.72 24.68 30.00
CA ILE A 100 1.85 23.38 30.67
C ILE A 100 0.51 22.89 31.21
N VAL A 101 -0.27 23.75 31.87
CA VAL A 101 -1.59 23.37 32.39
C VAL A 101 -2.52 22.94 31.25
N SER A 102 -2.52 23.66 30.12
CA SER A 102 -3.29 23.27 28.94
C SER A 102 -2.82 21.92 28.38
N TRP A 103 -1.51 21.68 28.31
CA TRP A 103 -0.94 20.43 27.83
C TRP A 103 -1.21 19.25 28.77
N GLN A 104 -1.26 19.47 30.09
CA GLN A 104 -1.68 18.46 31.06
C GLN A 104 -3.15 18.06 30.87
N ILE A 105 -4.03 19.02 30.59
CA ILE A 105 -5.44 18.73 30.26
C ILE A 105 -5.53 17.91 28.97
N HIS A 106 -4.74 18.24 27.95
CA HIS A 106 -4.67 17.47 26.71
C HIS A 106 -4.13 16.05 26.93
N LEU A 107 -3.12 15.86 27.79
CA LEU A 107 -2.64 14.52 28.16
C LEU A 107 -3.75 13.70 28.82
N ALA A 108 -4.47 14.28 29.79
CA ALA A 108 -5.58 13.60 30.45
C ALA A 108 -6.70 13.21 29.48
N LEU A 109 -6.97 14.04 28.47
CA LEU A 109 -7.92 13.71 27.40
C LEU A 109 -7.43 12.52 26.57
N ILE A 110 -6.15 12.52 26.16
CA ILE A 110 -5.56 11.41 25.39
C ILE A 110 -5.59 10.11 26.21
N ASP A 111 -5.26 10.17 27.50
CA ASP A 111 -5.28 8.99 28.40
C ASP A 111 -6.70 8.44 28.57
N SER A 112 -7.71 9.32 28.65
CA SER A 112 -9.13 8.93 28.67
C SER A 112 -9.56 8.25 27.37
N GLU A 113 -9.18 8.81 26.22
CA GLU A 113 -9.44 8.20 24.91
C GLU A 113 -8.78 6.82 24.82
N LEU A 114 -7.51 6.70 25.21
CA LEU A 114 -6.75 5.45 25.22
C LEU A 114 -7.40 4.37 26.09
N ALA A 115 -8.04 4.74 27.20
CA ALA A 115 -8.75 3.80 28.07
C ALA A 115 -9.96 3.15 27.40
N THR A 116 -10.56 3.82 26.41
CA THR A 116 -11.75 3.34 25.67
C THR A 116 -11.40 2.56 24.39
N LEU A 117 -10.18 2.73 23.87
CA LEU A 117 -9.75 2.13 22.63
C LEU A 117 -9.33 0.67 22.84
N LYS A 118 -9.56 -0.17 21.82
CA LYS A 118 -9.03 -1.53 21.83
C LYS A 118 -7.50 -1.49 21.84
N PRO A 119 -6.83 -2.27 22.72
CA PRO A 119 -5.39 -2.49 22.65
C PRO A 119 -5.00 -2.91 21.23
N ASP A 120 -3.93 -2.34 20.70
CA ASP A 120 -3.39 -2.62 19.36
C ASP A 120 -4.25 -2.18 18.15
N SER A 121 -5.32 -1.41 18.38
CA SER A 121 -6.03 -0.74 17.27
C SER A 121 -5.17 0.36 16.65
N PHE A 122 -5.35 0.60 15.34
CA PHE A 122 -4.70 1.74 14.65
C PHE A 122 -4.94 3.06 15.36
N ALA A 123 -6.18 3.28 15.84
CA ALA A 123 -6.53 4.45 16.63
C ALA A 123 -5.71 4.53 17.93
N ALA A 124 -5.51 3.41 18.64
CA ALA A 124 -4.67 3.38 19.85
C ALA A 124 -3.21 3.71 19.52
N VAL A 125 -2.64 3.16 18.44
CA VAL A 125 -1.27 3.48 17.99
C VAL A 125 -1.10 4.97 17.75
N GLU A 126 -2.01 5.58 16.99
CA GLU A 126 -1.95 7.02 16.70
C GLU A 126 -2.10 7.86 17.97
N ARG A 127 -2.97 7.47 18.91
CA ARG A 127 -3.10 8.18 20.20
C ARG A 127 -1.85 8.07 21.07
N TRP A 128 -1.22 6.90 21.15
CA TRP A 128 0.05 6.73 21.87
C TRP A 128 1.19 7.54 21.24
N LYS A 129 1.20 7.67 19.91
CA LYS A 129 2.14 8.53 19.19
C LYS A 129 1.91 10.00 19.52
N THR A 130 0.66 10.48 19.46
CA THR A 130 0.28 11.85 19.84
C THR A 130 0.65 12.17 21.28
N ARG A 131 0.38 11.24 22.22
CA ARG A 131 0.79 11.35 23.62
C ARG A 131 2.30 11.57 23.75
N SER A 132 3.09 10.77 23.05
CA SER A 132 4.55 10.84 23.08
C SER A 132 5.07 12.17 22.51
N GLN A 133 4.48 12.67 21.42
CA GLN A 133 4.85 13.96 20.82
C GLN A 133 4.55 15.14 21.76
N LEU A 134 3.42 15.10 22.46
CA LEU A 134 3.06 16.13 23.43
C LEU A 134 4.05 16.15 24.62
N LEU A 135 4.45 14.98 25.12
CA LEU A 135 5.47 14.88 26.16
C LEU A 135 6.84 15.41 25.70
N GLU A 136 7.25 15.15 24.46
CA GLU A 136 8.47 15.74 23.88
C GLU A 136 8.40 17.27 23.83
N GLN A 137 7.25 17.84 23.47
CA GLN A 137 7.05 19.30 23.48
C GLN A 137 7.13 19.87 24.89
N MET A 138 6.51 19.21 25.87
CA MET A 138 6.61 19.57 27.28
C MET A 138 8.06 19.58 27.76
N ILE A 139 8.80 18.49 27.53
CA ILE A 139 10.22 18.38 27.89
C ILE A 139 11.03 19.49 27.23
N THR A 140 10.80 19.75 25.94
CA THR A 140 11.51 20.80 25.19
C THR A 140 11.29 22.16 25.85
N LEU A 141 10.05 22.47 26.25
CA LEU A 141 9.73 23.72 26.94
C LEU A 141 10.47 23.83 28.28
N TYR A 142 10.48 22.78 29.09
CA TYR A 142 11.21 22.74 30.37
C TYR A 142 12.74 22.83 30.21
N GLN A 143 13.28 22.46 29.05
CA GLN A 143 14.70 22.55 28.73
C GLN A 143 15.10 23.91 28.15
N GLN A 144 14.14 24.78 27.80
CA GLN A 144 14.47 26.11 27.32
C GLN A 144 15.12 26.90 28.46
N PRO A 145 16.20 27.66 28.18
CA PRO A 145 16.81 28.50 29.19
C PRO A 145 15.76 29.49 29.66
N THR A 146 15.41 29.44 30.94
CA THR A 146 14.59 30.46 31.56
C THR A 146 15.36 31.76 31.47
N THR A 147 14.99 32.61 30.52
CA THR A 147 15.50 33.97 30.43
C THR A 147 15.02 34.70 31.68
N THR A 148 15.79 34.58 32.76
CA THR A 148 15.78 35.53 33.85
C THR A 148 16.28 36.83 33.26
N LEU A 149 15.36 37.74 32.95
CA LEU A 149 15.72 39.14 32.79
C LEU A 149 16.34 39.58 34.13
N SER A 150 17.66 39.63 34.16
CA SER A 150 18.36 40.52 35.06
C SER A 150 18.05 41.94 34.58
N VAL A 151 17.20 42.65 35.32
CA VAL A 151 17.24 44.09 35.69
C VAL A 151 15.88 44.44 36.30
#